data_AF-A0A165KQS8-F1
#
_entry.id   AF-A0A165KQS8-F1
#
_cell.length_a   1.000
_cell.length_b   1.000
_cell.length_c   1.000
_cell.angle_alpha   90.00
_cell.angle_beta   90.00
_cell.angle_gamma   90.00
#
_symmetry.space_group_name_H-M   'P 1'
#
loop_
_entity.id
_entity.type
_entity.pdbx_description
1 polymer ?
#
loop_
_entity_poly.entity_id
_entity_poly.type
_entity_poly.pdbx_seq_one_letter_code
_entity_poly.pdbx_strand_id
1 'polypeptide(L)'
;TDEFFGIACGQNAKGVLTHIAFATGFRGVLCVHLARAGPTEKGKQANADPEERRRGCRILQRVLLHSQQHHKLAFDMHKLALALYHDYELTVVKAVDLQSSQPGDRRSVAILVSLLGGEQSVYRHAIVDNFKGEAFEAGNVENVVLRAWAARHVGYKSSTKLRIDTPINTTMIPAQDLEWLAKFTRVAWRLHALKPAWVKNDVRANFTKKNGNDRLRLEQTRFKTRMRTSHHQTLEVHYGAKNGPAKIAQGRTVDVKGRSAEVTVNRTIEQTAKILSVVTIGKDDPTAAEKERENIVLAVLQGKMSFFEQHLAQKLFGSSPVEPAYTSRTSKESIYLSGRRLNESQTTAVRRILSDSSRDQLFLVQGPPGTGKTTVIAASVVELM
;
A
#
# COMPACT_ATOMS: atom_id res chain seq x y z
N THR A 1 2.02 -27.62 -21.86
CA THR A 1 1.79 -26.20 -21.51
C THR A 1 2.25 -25.96 -20.08
N ASP A 2 3.55 -26.08 -19.86
CA ASP A 2 4.19 -25.94 -18.55
C ASP A 2 4.88 -24.58 -18.37
N GLU A 3 4.65 -23.60 -19.23
CA GLU A 3 5.38 -22.32 -19.21
C GLU A 3 5.15 -21.47 -17.95
N PHE A 4 4.06 -21.71 -17.21
CA PHE A 4 3.63 -20.86 -16.10
C PHE A 4 3.58 -21.59 -14.76
N PHE A 5 4.21 -20.99 -13.75
CA PHE A 5 3.97 -21.30 -12.34
C PHE A 5 3.06 -20.26 -11.73
N GLY A 6 1.97 -20.68 -11.10
CA GLY A 6 1.22 -19.80 -10.22
C GLY A 6 1.88 -19.76 -8.86
N ILE A 7 2.10 -18.55 -8.32
CA ILE A 7 2.71 -18.36 -7.01
C ILE A 7 1.80 -17.50 -6.14
N ALA A 8 1.68 -17.88 -4.88
CA ALA A 8 1.12 -17.03 -3.84
C ALA A 8 1.85 -17.25 -2.53
N CYS A 9 1.67 -16.33 -1.59
CA CYS A 9 2.25 -16.46 -0.27
C CYS A 9 1.30 -16.16 0.88
N GLY A 10 1.58 -16.77 2.02
CA GLY A 10 0.96 -16.49 3.31
C GLY A 10 1.93 -15.69 4.20
N GLN A 11 1.37 -14.77 4.98
CA GLN A 11 2.11 -13.95 5.91
C GLN A 11 1.45 -13.99 7.29
N ASN A 12 2.23 -13.83 8.36
CA ASN A 12 1.69 -13.71 9.70
C ASN A 12 1.24 -12.26 10.01
N ALA A 13 0.68 -12.03 11.19
CA ALA A 13 0.24 -10.70 11.64
C ALA A 13 1.35 -9.63 11.65
N LYS A 14 2.63 -10.03 11.69
CA LYS A 14 3.80 -9.12 11.59
C LYS A 14 4.18 -8.83 10.13
N GLY A 15 3.46 -9.38 9.16
CA GLY A 15 3.73 -9.35 7.73
C GLY A 15 4.78 -10.35 7.26
N VAL A 16 5.38 -11.13 8.16
CA VAL A 16 6.49 -12.02 7.81
C VAL A 16 5.98 -13.18 6.98
N LEU A 17 6.69 -13.49 5.90
CA LEU A 17 6.41 -14.59 4.99
C LEU A 17 6.55 -15.94 5.71
N THR A 18 5.47 -16.71 5.73
CA THR A 18 5.38 -18.01 6.42
C THR A 18 5.22 -19.18 5.46
N HIS A 19 4.54 -18.96 4.34
CA HIS A 19 4.27 -19.99 3.34
C HIS A 19 4.43 -19.42 1.95
N ILE A 20 4.92 -20.23 1.02
CA ILE A 20 4.88 -19.95 -0.41
C ILE A 20 4.34 -21.17 -1.13
N ALA A 21 3.32 -20.97 -1.97
CA ALA A 21 2.70 -22.02 -2.76
C ALA A 21 3.06 -21.87 -4.23
N PHE A 22 3.36 -22.99 -4.88
CA PHE A 22 3.66 -23.10 -6.30
C PHE A 22 2.67 -24.06 -6.96
N ALA A 23 1.80 -23.52 -7.80
CA ALA A 23 0.96 -24.31 -8.68
C ALA A 23 1.71 -24.53 -9.99
N THR A 24 1.87 -25.79 -10.39
CA THR A 24 2.54 -26.23 -11.63
C THR A 24 1.58 -27.02 -12.50
N GLY A 25 1.97 -27.30 -13.76
CA GLY A 25 1.45 -28.31 -14.70
C GLY A 25 0.34 -29.23 -14.21
N PHE A 26 0.70 -29.95 -13.16
CA PHE A 26 0.06 -31.12 -12.60
C PHE A 26 -1.08 -30.76 -11.64
N ARG A 27 -1.91 -31.76 -11.27
CA ARG A 27 -3.11 -31.60 -10.41
C ARG A 27 -2.82 -31.18 -8.95
N GLY A 28 -1.60 -30.74 -8.63
CA GLY A 28 -1.16 -30.42 -7.28
C GLY A 28 -0.55 -29.03 -7.13
N VAL A 29 -0.57 -28.53 -5.91
CA VAL A 29 0.11 -27.30 -5.50
C VAL A 29 1.14 -27.66 -4.44
N LEU A 30 2.40 -27.32 -4.69
CA LEU A 30 3.46 -27.46 -3.70
C LEU A 30 3.40 -26.29 -2.75
N CYS A 31 3.10 -26.53 -1.48
CA CYS A 31 3.18 -25.50 -0.43
C CYS A 31 4.44 -25.72 0.41
N VAL A 32 5.32 -24.71 0.44
CA VAL A 32 6.55 -24.72 1.23
C VAL A 32 6.35 -23.86 2.47
N HIS A 33 6.53 -24.46 3.64
CA HIS A 33 6.59 -23.74 4.91
C HIS A 33 7.98 -23.12 5.08
N LEU A 34 8.03 -21.83 5.38
CA LEU A 34 9.25 -21.07 5.58
C LEU A 34 9.42 -20.78 7.07
N ALA A 35 10.28 -21.55 7.73
CA ALA A 35 10.59 -21.37 9.14
C ALA A 35 11.50 -20.15 9.34
N ARG A 36 11.06 -19.20 10.17
CA ARG A 36 11.90 -18.07 10.58
C ARG A 36 12.73 -18.44 11.82
N ALA A 37 14.01 -18.10 11.81
CA ALA A 37 14.81 -18.04 13.03
C ALA A 37 14.33 -16.85 13.86
N GLY A 38 13.55 -17.13 14.91
CA GLY A 38 13.17 -16.16 15.93
C GLY A 38 13.38 -16.80 17.31
N PRO A 39 13.59 -16.00 18.37
CA PRO A 39 13.68 -16.53 19.72
C PRO A 39 12.35 -17.20 20.05
N THR A 40 12.40 -18.51 20.28
CA THR A 40 11.24 -19.34 20.58
C THR A 40 10.69 -18.96 21.96
N GLU A 41 9.39 -18.70 22.02
CA GLU A 41 8.66 -18.82 23.28
C GLU A 41 8.84 -20.26 23.79
N LYS A 42 9.17 -20.36 25.08
CA LYS A 42 9.53 -21.60 25.76
C LYS A 42 8.53 -22.72 25.43
N GLY A 43 9.00 -23.79 24.77
CA GLY A 43 8.37 -25.11 24.96
C GLY A 43 8.16 -26.03 23.75
N LYS A 44 8.33 -25.63 22.48
CA LYS A 44 8.20 -26.59 21.36
C LYS A 44 9.32 -26.40 20.32
N GLN A 45 10.22 -27.39 20.28
CA GLN A 45 11.30 -27.51 19.32
C GLN A 45 10.74 -27.66 17.90
N ALA A 46 11.05 -26.69 17.04
CA ALA A 46 11.22 -26.90 15.61
C ALA A 46 12.52 -26.19 15.21
N ASN A 47 13.64 -26.65 15.78
CA ASN A 47 14.97 -26.23 15.35
C ASN A 47 15.32 -26.97 14.07
N ALA A 48 14.87 -26.47 12.92
CA ALA A 48 15.54 -26.80 11.67
C ALA A 48 16.97 -26.26 11.75
N ASP A 49 17.96 -27.09 11.41
CA ASP A 49 19.36 -26.68 11.36
C ASP A 49 19.49 -25.43 10.44
N PRO A 50 20.13 -24.33 10.89
CA PRO A 50 20.39 -23.17 10.06
C PRO A 50 20.99 -23.52 8.69
N GLU A 51 21.83 -24.54 8.59
CA GLU A 51 22.42 -25.00 7.34
C GLU A 51 21.41 -25.73 6.44
N GLU A 52 20.56 -26.59 7.00
CA GLU A 52 19.45 -27.22 6.26
C GLU A 52 18.49 -26.16 5.71
N ARG A 53 18.20 -25.12 6.49
CA ARG A 53 17.36 -24.00 6.04
C ARG A 53 18.03 -23.24 4.89
N ARG A 54 19.31 -22.91 5.00
CA ARG A 54 20.09 -22.29 3.92
C ARG A 54 20.12 -23.17 2.67
N ARG A 55 20.23 -24.49 2.84
CA ARG A 55 20.17 -25.46 1.74
C ARG A 55 18.79 -25.46 1.09
N GLY A 56 17.72 -25.48 1.87
CA GLY A 56 16.33 -25.39 1.39
C GLY A 56 16.07 -24.11 0.61
N CYS A 57 16.49 -22.95 1.14
CA CYS A 57 16.41 -21.66 0.46
C CYS A 57 17.17 -21.67 -0.88
N ARG A 58 18.41 -22.18 -0.91
CA ARG A 58 19.21 -22.31 -2.14
C ARG A 58 18.52 -23.20 -3.19
N ILE A 59 17.94 -24.33 -2.77
CA ILE A 59 17.21 -25.22 -3.67
C ILE A 59 15.96 -24.52 -4.21
N LEU A 60 15.16 -23.91 -3.33
CA LEU A 60 13.96 -23.17 -3.70
C LEU A 60 14.27 -22.06 -4.73
N GLN A 61 15.33 -21.30 -4.47
CA GLN A 61 15.78 -20.23 -5.35
C GLN A 61 16.20 -20.79 -6.71
N ARG A 62 17.13 -21.75 -6.72
CA ARG A 62 17.68 -22.31 -7.96
C ARG A 62 16.62 -23.01 -8.82
N VAL A 63 15.77 -23.83 -8.20
CA VAL A 63 14.84 -24.72 -8.93
C VAL A 63 13.58 -23.98 -9.36
N LEU A 64 13.01 -23.15 -8.48
CA LEU A 64 11.72 -22.52 -8.73
C LEU A 64 11.85 -21.03 -9.04
N LEU A 65 12.47 -20.23 -8.17
CA LEU A 65 12.45 -18.76 -8.31
C LEU A 65 13.36 -18.25 -9.45
N HIS A 66 14.47 -18.92 -9.73
CA HIS A 66 15.45 -18.59 -10.77
C HIS A 66 15.27 -19.38 -12.07
N SER A 67 14.25 -20.24 -12.14
CA SER A 67 13.98 -21.01 -13.36
C SER A 67 13.73 -20.07 -14.55
N GLN A 68 14.59 -20.13 -15.56
CA GLN A 68 14.44 -19.33 -16.78
C GLN A 68 13.41 -19.92 -17.75
N GLN A 69 13.00 -21.16 -17.53
CA GLN A 69 12.03 -21.86 -18.37
C GLN A 69 10.58 -21.47 -18.06
N HIS A 70 10.33 -20.93 -16.87
CA HIS A 70 8.98 -20.70 -16.37
C HIS A 70 8.76 -19.24 -15.95
N HIS A 71 7.64 -18.67 -16.37
CA HIS A 71 7.13 -17.41 -15.85
C HIS A 71 6.40 -17.66 -14.52
N LYS A 72 6.68 -16.82 -13.52
CA LYS A 72 6.05 -16.92 -12.20
C LYS A 72 4.92 -15.92 -12.13
N LEU A 73 3.69 -16.37 -12.18
CA LEU A 73 2.49 -15.54 -12.15
C LEU A 73 2.02 -15.39 -10.72
N ALA A 74 1.80 -14.15 -10.26
CA ALA A 74 1.17 -13.91 -8.97
C ALA A 74 0.30 -12.66 -8.99
N PHE A 75 -0.71 -12.66 -8.12
CA PHE A 75 -1.39 -11.44 -7.71
C PHE A 75 -0.50 -10.70 -6.71
N ASP A 76 -0.34 -9.39 -6.91
CA ASP A 76 0.60 -8.55 -6.16
C ASP A 76 2.03 -9.12 -6.13
N MET A 77 2.57 -9.51 -7.29
CA MET A 77 3.90 -10.14 -7.39
C MET A 77 5.02 -9.24 -6.85
N HIS A 78 4.91 -7.91 -7.02
CA HIS A 78 5.85 -6.97 -6.40
C HIS A 78 5.94 -7.15 -4.88
N LYS A 79 4.81 -7.45 -4.23
CA LYS A 79 4.77 -7.72 -2.80
C LYS A 79 5.49 -9.01 -2.48
N LEU A 80 5.13 -10.08 -3.17
CA LEU A 80 5.74 -11.38 -2.94
C LEU A 80 7.27 -11.35 -3.14
N ALA A 81 7.74 -10.74 -4.23
CA ALA A 81 9.16 -10.63 -4.55
C ALA A 81 9.95 -9.88 -3.47
N LEU A 82 9.41 -8.77 -2.95
CA LEU A 82 10.07 -8.01 -1.89
C LEU A 82 9.98 -8.69 -0.53
N ALA A 83 8.92 -9.45 -0.24
CA ALA A 83 8.84 -10.26 0.97
C ALA A 83 9.87 -11.40 0.97
N LEU A 84 10.07 -12.06 -0.17
CA LEU A 84 11.09 -13.08 -0.37
C LEU A 84 12.49 -12.53 -0.05
N TYR A 85 12.81 -11.35 -0.56
CA TYR A 85 14.10 -10.72 -0.30
C TYR A 85 14.22 -10.25 1.15
N HIS A 86 13.22 -9.55 1.67
CA HIS A 86 13.26 -8.99 3.03
C HIS A 86 13.42 -10.05 4.12
N ASP A 87 12.72 -11.19 3.98
CA ASP A 87 12.64 -12.17 5.06
C ASP A 87 13.65 -13.31 4.92
N TYR A 88 14.12 -13.60 3.69
CA TYR A 88 14.96 -14.76 3.38
C TYR A 88 16.08 -14.49 2.38
N GLU A 89 16.31 -13.23 1.96
CA GLU A 89 17.30 -12.84 0.95
C GLU A 89 17.13 -13.58 -0.39
N LEU A 90 15.92 -14.07 -0.66
CA LEU A 90 15.59 -14.80 -1.87
C LEU A 90 15.24 -13.81 -2.99
N THR A 91 15.85 -14.01 -4.15
CA THR A 91 15.54 -13.27 -5.38
C THR A 91 14.75 -14.12 -6.36
N VAL A 92 13.98 -13.47 -7.22
CA VAL A 92 13.14 -14.08 -8.26
C VAL A 92 13.39 -13.42 -9.62
N VAL A 93 13.32 -14.24 -10.67
CA VAL A 93 13.44 -13.83 -12.08
C VAL A 93 12.18 -14.24 -12.85
N LYS A 94 11.88 -13.57 -13.97
CA LYS A 94 10.70 -13.85 -14.81
C LYS A 94 9.38 -13.85 -14.03
N ALA A 95 9.28 -12.98 -13.03
CA ALA A 95 8.09 -12.85 -12.20
C ALA A 95 7.09 -11.87 -12.82
N VAL A 96 5.83 -12.23 -12.91
CA VAL A 96 4.79 -11.46 -13.60
C VAL A 96 3.71 -11.09 -12.59
N ASP A 97 3.48 -9.80 -12.47
CA ASP A 97 2.38 -9.25 -11.70
C ASP A 97 1.10 -9.25 -12.55
N LEU A 98 0.17 -10.16 -12.26
CA LEU A 98 -1.02 -10.37 -13.09
C LEU A 98 -1.90 -9.12 -13.16
N GLN A 99 -2.03 -8.37 -12.07
CA GLN A 99 -2.88 -7.18 -12.03
C GLN A 99 -2.32 -6.02 -12.85
N SER A 100 -1.00 -6.02 -13.12
CA SER A 100 -0.37 -5.04 -14.00
C SER A 100 -0.58 -5.31 -15.50
N SER A 101 -1.08 -6.50 -15.87
CA SER A 101 -1.34 -6.86 -17.27
C SER A 101 -2.64 -6.28 -17.83
N GLN A 102 -3.46 -5.65 -16.99
CA GLN A 102 -4.75 -5.07 -17.36
C GLN A 102 -4.76 -3.55 -17.07
N PRO A 103 -5.39 -2.74 -17.92
CA PRO A 103 -5.56 -1.31 -17.65
C PRO A 103 -6.53 -1.08 -16.48
N GLY A 104 -6.31 -0.01 -15.71
CA GLY A 104 -7.20 0.44 -14.64
C GLY A 104 -6.61 0.31 -13.23
N ASP A 105 -7.45 0.47 -12.19
CA ASP A 105 -7.00 0.26 -10.81
C ASP A 105 -6.75 -1.22 -10.58
N ARG A 106 -5.46 -1.61 -10.55
CA ARG A 106 -4.96 -2.96 -10.25
C ARG A 106 -5.60 -3.59 -9.01
N ARG A 107 -6.04 -2.76 -8.05
CA ARG A 107 -6.70 -3.22 -6.82
C ARG A 107 -8.21 -3.34 -6.98
N SER A 108 -8.81 -3.10 -8.13
CA SER A 108 -10.25 -3.24 -8.31
C SER A 108 -10.66 -4.72 -8.32
N VAL A 109 -11.84 -5.03 -7.78
CA VAL A 109 -12.42 -6.38 -7.89
C VAL A 109 -12.70 -6.73 -9.36
N ALA A 110 -13.05 -5.74 -10.17
CA ALA A 110 -13.30 -5.91 -11.60
C ALA A 110 -12.07 -6.47 -12.34
N ILE A 111 -10.86 -6.01 -12.03
CA ILE A 111 -9.63 -6.56 -12.63
C ILE A 111 -9.42 -8.02 -12.22
N LEU A 112 -9.61 -8.37 -10.94
CA LEU A 112 -9.49 -9.75 -10.47
C LEU A 112 -10.50 -10.68 -11.15
N VAL A 113 -11.76 -10.25 -11.23
CA VAL A 113 -12.83 -10.97 -11.92
C VAL A 113 -12.51 -11.15 -13.40
N SER A 114 -12.07 -10.09 -14.08
CA SER A 114 -11.69 -10.12 -15.49
C SER A 114 -10.56 -11.14 -15.75
N LEU A 115 -9.48 -11.07 -14.96
CA LEU A 115 -8.34 -11.97 -15.07
C LEU A 115 -8.73 -13.45 -14.87
N LEU A 116 -9.66 -13.73 -13.97
CA LEU A 116 -10.07 -15.10 -13.65
C LEU A 116 -11.14 -15.68 -14.61
N GLY A 117 -11.59 -14.90 -15.59
CA GLY A 117 -12.51 -15.35 -16.65
C GLY A 117 -13.84 -14.61 -16.74
N GLY A 118 -13.99 -13.48 -16.06
CA GLY A 118 -15.18 -12.61 -16.09
C GLY A 118 -16.31 -13.06 -15.17
N GLU A 119 -17.30 -12.18 -14.96
CA GLU A 119 -18.41 -12.35 -14.00
C GLU A 119 -19.22 -13.64 -14.18
N GLN A 120 -19.26 -14.20 -15.39
CA GLN A 120 -19.97 -15.46 -15.67
C GLN A 120 -19.21 -16.70 -15.21
N SER A 121 -17.88 -16.61 -15.03
CA SER A 121 -17.02 -17.75 -14.74
C SER A 121 -16.67 -17.87 -13.26
N VAL A 122 -16.94 -16.85 -12.46
CA VAL A 122 -16.42 -16.74 -11.09
C VAL A 122 -17.45 -16.19 -10.13
N TYR A 123 -17.45 -16.71 -8.91
CA TYR A 123 -18.23 -16.15 -7.83
C TYR A 123 -17.54 -14.91 -7.26
N ARG A 124 -18.11 -13.73 -7.55
CA ARG A 124 -17.55 -12.45 -7.12
C ARG A 124 -17.29 -12.35 -5.61
N HIS A 125 -18.18 -12.90 -4.78
CA HIS A 125 -18.01 -12.92 -3.33
C HIS A 125 -16.76 -13.74 -2.92
N ALA A 126 -16.53 -14.89 -3.54
CA ALA A 126 -15.38 -15.74 -3.27
C ALA A 126 -14.07 -15.05 -3.67
N ILE A 127 -14.07 -14.28 -4.76
CA ILE A 127 -12.90 -13.46 -5.15
C ILE A 127 -12.64 -12.37 -4.10
N VAL A 128 -13.67 -11.65 -3.68
CA VAL A 128 -13.49 -10.59 -2.68
C VAL A 128 -12.92 -11.18 -1.40
N ASP A 129 -13.47 -12.28 -0.92
CA ASP A 129 -13.03 -12.91 0.32
C ASP A 129 -11.59 -13.45 0.22
N ASN A 130 -11.27 -14.19 -0.85
CA ASN A 130 -9.97 -14.84 -0.99
C ASN A 130 -8.81 -13.91 -1.34
N PHE A 131 -9.08 -12.71 -1.89
CA PHE A 131 -8.02 -11.78 -2.30
C PHE A 131 -7.95 -10.50 -1.45
N LYS A 132 -8.99 -10.21 -0.65
CA LYS A 132 -9.08 -8.98 0.14
C LYS A 132 -9.91 -9.08 1.42
N GLY A 133 -10.65 -10.15 1.60
CA GLY A 133 -11.58 -10.30 2.72
C GLY A 133 -10.99 -11.12 3.85
N GLU A 134 -11.86 -11.78 4.60
CA GLU A 134 -11.51 -12.47 5.83
C GLU A 134 -10.58 -13.66 5.56
N ALA A 135 -10.87 -14.45 4.52
CA ALA A 135 -10.00 -15.56 4.14
C ALA A 135 -8.59 -15.12 3.74
N PHE A 136 -8.46 -13.96 3.08
CA PHE A 136 -7.16 -13.39 2.74
C PHE A 136 -6.39 -12.92 3.99
N GLU A 137 -7.06 -12.21 4.90
CA GLU A 137 -6.46 -11.68 6.13
C GLU A 137 -6.11 -12.78 7.14
N ALA A 138 -6.88 -13.87 7.19
CA ALA A 138 -6.58 -15.05 7.99
C ALA A 138 -5.27 -15.73 7.54
N GLY A 139 -4.93 -15.64 6.25
CA GLY A 139 -3.66 -16.14 5.72
C GLY A 139 -3.50 -17.66 5.77
N ASN A 140 -4.62 -18.40 5.84
CA ASN A 140 -4.63 -19.86 5.92
C ASN A 140 -3.98 -20.50 4.70
N VAL A 141 -3.35 -21.67 4.89
CA VAL A 141 -2.63 -22.40 3.83
C VAL A 141 -3.54 -22.70 2.63
N GLU A 142 -4.81 -23.04 2.88
CA GLU A 142 -5.81 -23.29 1.84
C GLU A 142 -6.02 -22.08 0.92
N ASN A 143 -6.13 -20.87 1.50
CA ASN A 143 -6.24 -19.63 0.72
C ASN A 143 -4.99 -19.36 -0.11
N VAL A 144 -3.80 -19.59 0.47
CA VAL A 144 -2.52 -19.42 -0.25
C VAL A 144 -2.44 -20.38 -1.44
N VAL A 145 -2.79 -21.64 -1.22
CA VAL A 145 -2.84 -22.68 -2.26
C VAL A 145 -3.84 -22.31 -3.37
N LEU A 146 -5.04 -21.86 -3.00
CA LEU A 146 -6.07 -21.44 -3.94
C LEU A 146 -5.59 -20.25 -4.79
N ARG A 147 -4.95 -19.25 -4.19
CA ARG A 147 -4.42 -18.08 -4.92
C ARG A 147 -3.30 -18.47 -5.88
N ALA A 148 -2.42 -19.40 -5.50
CA ALA A 148 -1.39 -19.91 -6.40
C ALA A 148 -2.01 -20.66 -7.58
N TRP A 149 -3.00 -21.53 -7.32
CA TRP A 149 -3.75 -22.21 -8.38
C TRP A 149 -4.46 -21.22 -9.30
N ALA A 150 -5.13 -20.21 -8.74
CA ALA A 150 -5.83 -19.17 -9.48
C ALA A 150 -4.87 -18.40 -10.39
N ALA A 151 -3.69 -18.00 -9.89
CA ALA A 151 -2.68 -17.31 -10.69
C ALA A 151 -2.19 -18.16 -11.87
N ARG A 152 -2.00 -19.46 -11.65
CA ARG A 152 -1.64 -20.40 -12.73
C ARG A 152 -2.76 -20.52 -13.76
N HIS A 153 -4.01 -20.64 -13.29
CA HIS A 153 -5.19 -20.78 -14.13
C HIS A 153 -5.36 -19.59 -15.09
N VAL A 154 -5.02 -18.37 -14.63
CA VAL A 154 -4.95 -17.19 -15.50
C VAL A 154 -3.95 -17.42 -16.64
N GLY A 155 -2.73 -17.86 -16.33
CA GLY A 155 -1.72 -18.17 -17.36
C GLY A 155 -2.16 -19.22 -18.37
N TYR A 156 -2.87 -20.26 -17.90
CA TYR A 156 -3.40 -21.31 -18.79
C TYR A 156 -4.52 -20.79 -19.70
N LYS A 157 -5.50 -20.07 -19.15
CA LYS A 157 -6.65 -19.55 -19.92
C LYS A 157 -6.29 -18.38 -20.82
N SER A 158 -5.30 -17.58 -20.44
CA SER A 158 -4.95 -16.31 -21.10
C SER A 158 -3.56 -16.31 -21.72
N SER A 159 -2.96 -17.48 -21.99
CA SER A 159 -1.60 -17.59 -22.54
C SER A 159 -1.37 -16.75 -23.81
N THR A 160 -2.40 -16.59 -24.66
CA THR A 160 -2.34 -15.75 -25.88
C THR A 160 -2.70 -14.27 -25.66
N LYS A 161 -3.25 -13.91 -24.50
CA LYS A 161 -3.76 -12.57 -24.18
C LYS A 161 -2.98 -11.87 -23.06
N LEU A 162 -2.14 -12.60 -22.32
CA LEU A 162 -1.37 -12.05 -21.21
C LEU A 162 -0.24 -11.18 -21.78
N ARG A 163 -0.37 -9.86 -21.64
CA ARG A 163 0.72 -8.93 -21.98
C ARG A 163 1.79 -9.00 -20.90
N ILE A 164 2.87 -9.71 -21.19
CA ILE A 164 4.06 -9.77 -20.33
C ILE A 164 5.10 -8.81 -20.90
N ASP A 165 4.87 -7.50 -20.71
CA ASP A 165 5.74 -6.50 -21.32
C ASP A 165 7.11 -6.42 -20.61
N THR A 166 7.13 -6.57 -19.28
CA THR A 166 8.38 -6.51 -18.51
C THR A 166 8.24 -7.28 -17.20
N PRO A 167 8.74 -8.52 -17.12
CA PRO A 167 8.69 -9.28 -15.89
C PRO A 167 9.62 -8.68 -14.84
N ILE A 168 9.24 -8.81 -13.58
CA ILE A 168 10.06 -8.49 -12.42
C ILE A 168 11.29 -9.39 -12.43
N ASN A 169 12.46 -8.75 -12.31
CA ASN A 169 13.73 -9.43 -12.10
C ASN A 169 14.52 -8.74 -10.99
N THR A 170 14.43 -9.31 -9.78
CA THR A 170 15.11 -8.75 -8.60
C THR A 170 16.62 -8.94 -8.61
N THR A 171 17.20 -9.81 -9.47
CA THR A 171 18.65 -9.99 -9.55
C THR A 171 19.36 -8.86 -10.28
N MET A 172 18.61 -8.04 -11.03
CA MET A 172 19.15 -6.89 -11.77
C MET A 172 19.18 -5.61 -10.94
N ILE A 173 18.64 -5.65 -9.72
CA ILE A 173 18.53 -4.49 -8.84
C ILE A 173 19.67 -4.58 -7.82
N PRO A 174 20.44 -3.51 -7.60
CA PRO A 174 21.47 -3.48 -6.56
C PRO A 174 20.90 -3.88 -5.20
N ALA A 175 21.67 -4.64 -4.41
CA ALA A 175 21.20 -5.15 -3.12
C ALA A 175 20.74 -4.04 -2.16
N GLN A 176 21.46 -2.91 -2.12
CA GLN A 176 21.10 -1.74 -1.31
C GLN A 176 19.74 -1.16 -1.71
N ASP A 177 19.48 -1.04 -3.01
CA ASP A 177 18.22 -0.52 -3.54
C ASP A 177 17.07 -1.49 -3.25
N LEU A 178 17.33 -2.79 -3.42
CA LEU A 178 16.36 -3.84 -3.13
C LEU A 178 16.00 -3.89 -1.64
N GLU A 179 16.97 -3.65 -0.75
CA GLU A 179 16.75 -3.52 0.69
C GLU A 179 15.82 -2.34 1.01
N TRP A 180 16.03 -1.17 0.39
CA TRP A 180 15.15 -0.02 0.57
C TRP A 180 13.74 -0.27 0.03
N LEU A 181 13.60 -0.82 -1.17
CA LEU A 181 12.29 -1.18 -1.74
C LEU A 181 11.55 -2.17 -0.83
N ALA A 182 12.26 -3.17 -0.33
CA ALA A 182 11.74 -4.17 0.59
C ALA A 182 11.28 -3.53 1.91
N LYS A 183 12.06 -2.60 2.48
CA LYS A 183 11.69 -1.84 3.67
C LYS A 183 10.46 -0.96 3.44
N PHE A 184 10.41 -0.16 2.37
CA PHE A 184 9.24 0.70 2.07
C PHE A 184 7.97 -0.11 1.96
N THR A 185 8.06 -1.23 1.27
CA THR A 185 6.94 -2.13 1.03
C THR A 185 6.49 -2.83 2.32
N ARG A 186 7.43 -3.30 3.14
CA ARG A 186 7.17 -3.89 4.46
C ARG A 186 6.48 -2.89 5.39
N VAL A 187 6.99 -1.67 5.48
CA VAL A 187 6.41 -0.60 6.31
C VAL A 187 5.00 -0.26 5.84
N ALA A 188 4.80 -0.11 4.52
CA ALA A 188 3.49 0.15 3.94
C ALA A 188 2.44 -0.90 4.33
N TRP A 189 2.78 -2.19 4.27
CA TRP A 189 1.83 -3.22 4.66
C TRP A 189 1.55 -3.25 6.14
N ARG A 190 2.57 -3.04 6.99
CA ARG A 190 2.36 -2.95 8.44
C ARG A 190 1.42 -1.80 8.78
N LEU A 191 1.60 -0.65 8.14
CA LEU A 191 0.70 0.49 8.29
C LEU A 191 -0.72 0.15 7.81
N HIS A 192 -0.86 -0.57 6.69
CA HIS A 192 -2.16 -1.03 6.21
C HIS A 192 -2.82 -2.04 7.18
N ALA A 193 -2.06 -2.99 7.71
CA ALA A 193 -2.54 -3.99 8.67
C ALA A 193 -3.01 -3.32 9.98
N LEU A 194 -2.36 -2.22 10.38
CA LEU A 194 -2.73 -1.41 11.53
C LEU A 194 -3.89 -0.44 11.26
N LYS A 195 -4.40 -0.33 10.01
CA LYS A 195 -5.59 0.47 9.74
C LYS A 195 -6.77 -0.11 10.53
N PRO A 196 -7.54 0.73 11.24
CA PRO A 196 -8.68 0.25 12.01
C PRO A 196 -9.73 -0.36 11.08
N ALA A 197 -10.31 -1.49 11.49
CA ALA A 197 -11.45 -2.09 10.80
C ALA A 197 -12.76 -1.33 11.10
N TRP A 198 -12.81 -0.55 12.17
CA TRP A 198 -13.97 0.24 12.55
C TRP A 198 -13.54 1.64 12.99
N VAL A 199 -14.21 2.66 12.48
CA VAL A 199 -13.95 4.07 12.82
C VAL A 199 -15.25 4.75 13.19
N LYS A 200 -15.37 5.21 14.42
CA LYS A 200 -16.46 6.12 14.82
C LYS A 200 -16.23 7.48 14.17
N ASN A 201 -17.18 7.93 13.36
CA ASN A 201 -17.12 9.20 12.67
C ASN A 201 -17.73 10.31 13.52
N ASP A 202 -16.97 11.39 13.73
CA ASP A 202 -17.47 12.59 14.39
C ASP A 202 -18.39 13.38 13.43
N VAL A 203 -19.71 13.26 13.63
CA VAL A 203 -20.75 13.90 12.81
C VAL A 203 -21.69 14.74 13.66
N ARG A 204 -22.28 15.78 13.06
CA ARG A 204 -23.37 16.54 13.68
C ARG A 204 -24.63 15.69 13.78
N ALA A 205 -25.42 15.93 14.82
CA ALA A 205 -26.68 15.22 15.04
C ALA A 205 -27.74 15.54 13.98
N ASN A 206 -27.71 16.76 13.43
CA ASN A 206 -28.62 17.20 12.38
C ASN A 206 -28.05 16.82 11.01
N PHE A 207 -28.94 16.48 10.08
CA PHE A 207 -28.61 16.10 8.71
C PHE A 207 -29.64 16.68 7.75
N THR A 208 -29.30 16.72 6.46
CA THR A 208 -30.25 17.09 5.40
C THR A 208 -30.48 15.92 4.45
N LYS A 209 -31.69 15.78 3.92
CA LYS A 209 -32.00 14.83 2.85
C LYS A 209 -31.76 15.47 1.49
N LYS A 210 -31.35 14.66 0.52
CA LYS A 210 -31.12 15.10 -0.86
C LYS A 210 -31.80 14.11 -1.80
N ASN A 211 -32.64 14.59 -2.73
CA ASN A 211 -33.29 13.85 -3.81
C ASN A 211 -33.60 12.37 -3.49
N GLY A 212 -34.77 12.12 -2.89
CA GLY A 212 -35.22 10.78 -2.46
C GLY A 212 -35.03 10.53 -0.96
N ASN A 213 -35.67 9.46 -0.46
CA ASN A 213 -35.70 9.14 0.97
C ASN A 213 -34.42 8.46 1.51
N ASP A 214 -33.52 8.05 0.62
CA ASP A 214 -32.42 7.13 0.95
C ASP A 214 -31.04 7.79 0.96
N ARG A 215 -30.96 9.11 0.71
CA ARG A 215 -29.71 9.87 0.66
C ARG A 215 -29.66 10.96 1.73
N LEU A 216 -28.63 10.88 2.56
CA LEU A 216 -28.41 11.78 3.67
C LEU A 216 -27.12 12.57 3.43
N ARG A 217 -27.17 13.86 3.73
CA ARG A 217 -26.00 14.72 3.80
C ARG A 217 -25.65 14.93 5.27
N LEU A 218 -24.49 14.43 5.64
CA LEU A 218 -23.93 14.47 6.98
C LEU A 218 -22.79 15.48 7.06
N GLU A 219 -22.78 16.29 8.11
CA GLU A 219 -21.69 17.22 8.39
C GLU A 219 -20.74 16.65 9.43
N GLN A 220 -19.46 16.63 9.10
CA GLN A 220 -18.40 16.08 9.94
C GLN A 220 -17.77 17.17 10.78
N THR A 221 -17.66 16.95 12.08
CA THR A 221 -17.10 17.95 13.00
C THR A 221 -15.57 17.87 13.06
N ARG A 222 -14.99 16.69 12.81
CA ARG A 222 -13.54 16.45 12.82
C ARG A 222 -13.05 15.84 11.53
N PHE A 223 -11.97 16.41 10.98
CA PHE A 223 -11.37 15.94 9.74
C PHE A 223 -10.63 14.59 9.87
N LYS A 224 -10.08 14.28 11.05
CA LYS A 224 -9.35 13.03 11.31
C LYS A 224 -10.23 11.78 11.14
N THR A 225 -11.50 11.88 11.50
CA THR A 225 -12.50 10.80 11.41
C THR A 225 -13.44 11.00 10.22
N ARG A 226 -12.98 11.74 9.20
CA ARG A 226 -13.82 12.04 8.04
C ARG A 226 -14.17 10.76 7.29
N MET A 227 -15.37 10.71 6.74
CA MET A 227 -15.83 9.62 5.90
C MET A 227 -15.12 9.76 4.56
N ARG A 228 -14.91 8.64 3.88
CA ARG A 228 -14.33 8.59 2.54
C ARG A 228 -15.20 7.74 1.65
N THR A 229 -15.17 8.03 0.36
CA THR A 229 -15.73 7.13 -0.63
C THR A 229 -14.86 5.89 -0.69
N SER A 230 -15.50 4.73 -0.57
CA SER A 230 -14.81 3.44 -0.63
C SER A 230 -15.76 2.36 -1.16
N HIS A 231 -15.19 1.45 -1.94
CA HIS A 231 -15.92 0.27 -2.41
C HIS A 231 -15.91 -0.86 -1.37
N HIS A 232 -15.00 -0.80 -0.40
CA HIS A 232 -14.73 -1.83 0.59
C HIS A 232 -15.23 -1.48 1.99
N GLN A 233 -15.70 -0.25 2.21
CA GLN A 233 -16.30 0.17 3.46
C GLN A 233 -17.82 0.24 3.39
N THR A 234 -18.46 -0.05 4.51
CA THR A 234 -19.87 0.19 4.78
C THR A 234 -20.02 1.13 5.98
N LEU A 235 -21.21 1.70 6.13
CA LEU A 235 -21.56 2.58 7.24
C LEU A 235 -22.67 1.95 8.06
N GLU A 236 -22.56 2.07 9.38
CA GLU A 236 -23.68 1.94 10.31
C GLU A 236 -24.06 3.32 10.85
N VAL A 237 -25.30 3.71 10.60
CA VAL A 237 -25.88 4.98 11.03
C VAL A 237 -26.87 4.68 12.15
N HIS A 238 -26.53 5.12 13.36
CA HIS A 238 -27.40 5.01 14.52
C HIS A 238 -28.21 6.30 14.63
N TYR A 239 -29.52 6.19 14.67
CA TYR A 239 -30.43 7.33 14.68
C TYR A 239 -31.60 7.09 15.62
N GLY A 240 -32.21 8.16 16.10
CA GLY A 240 -33.38 8.06 16.98
C GLY A 240 -33.92 9.42 17.40
N ALA A 241 -35.05 9.39 18.10
CA ALA A 241 -35.53 10.53 18.86
C ALA A 241 -34.62 10.75 20.08
N LYS A 242 -34.62 11.97 20.65
CA LYS A 242 -33.72 12.38 21.74
C LYS A 242 -33.71 11.41 22.94
N ASN A 243 -34.84 10.76 23.21
CA ASN A 243 -35.04 9.80 24.32
C ASN A 243 -35.65 8.45 23.85
N GLY A 244 -35.58 8.13 22.56
CA GLY A 244 -36.13 6.88 22.01
C GLY A 244 -35.06 5.79 21.84
N PRO A 245 -35.46 4.52 21.61
CA PRO A 245 -34.51 3.46 21.28
C PRO A 245 -33.78 3.79 19.98
N ALA A 246 -32.46 3.55 19.96
CA ALA A 246 -31.64 3.75 18.78
C ALA A 246 -32.02 2.74 17.69
N LYS A 247 -32.27 3.24 16.48
CA LYS A 247 -32.44 2.46 15.26
C LYS A 247 -31.14 2.47 14.48
N ILE A 248 -30.90 1.41 13.71
CA ILE A 248 -29.70 1.24 12.89
C ILE A 248 -30.12 1.17 11.42
N ALA A 249 -29.46 1.99 10.60
CA ALA A 249 -29.49 1.89 9.15
C ALA A 249 -28.08 1.57 8.65
N GLN A 250 -27.99 0.71 7.63
CA GLN A 250 -26.73 0.41 6.97
C GLN A 250 -26.63 1.19 5.67
N GLY A 251 -25.42 1.62 5.32
CA GLY A 251 -25.23 2.53 4.21
C GLY A 251 -23.83 2.52 3.62
N ARG A 252 -23.58 3.46 2.72
CA ARG A 252 -22.27 3.71 2.10
C ARG A 252 -22.08 5.18 1.83
N THR A 253 -20.83 5.63 1.89
CA THR A 253 -20.44 6.97 1.44
C THR A 253 -20.45 7.04 -0.08
N VAL A 254 -21.16 7.99 -0.66
CA VAL A 254 -21.28 8.20 -2.12
C VAL A 254 -20.41 9.35 -2.59
N ASP A 255 -20.40 10.46 -1.85
CA ASP A 255 -19.61 11.65 -2.18
C ASP A 255 -19.11 12.33 -0.92
N VAL A 256 -17.95 13.00 -1.00
CA VAL A 256 -17.36 13.74 0.11
C VAL A 256 -16.75 15.04 -0.40
N LYS A 257 -17.24 16.17 0.12
CA LYS A 257 -16.72 17.52 -0.17
C LYS A 257 -16.34 18.23 1.12
N GLY A 258 -15.04 18.29 1.41
CA GLY A 258 -14.51 18.91 2.61
C GLY A 258 -15.00 18.21 3.89
N ARG A 259 -15.87 18.86 4.65
CA ARG A 259 -16.51 18.33 5.87
C ARG A 259 -17.93 17.83 5.64
N SER A 260 -18.41 17.83 4.41
CA SER A 260 -19.74 17.33 4.06
C SER A 260 -19.61 15.97 3.37
N ALA A 261 -20.38 14.99 3.80
CA ALA A 261 -20.45 13.67 3.17
C ALA A 261 -21.90 13.37 2.75
N GLU A 262 -22.07 12.82 1.56
CA GLU A 262 -23.33 12.25 1.07
C GLU A 262 -23.27 10.75 1.26
N VAL A 263 -24.25 10.18 1.95
CA VAL A 263 -24.34 8.75 2.25
C VAL A 263 -25.68 8.20 1.77
N THR A 264 -25.67 6.99 1.22
CA THR A 264 -26.89 6.22 0.97
C THR A 264 -27.15 5.30 2.16
N VAL A 265 -28.41 5.12 2.51
CA VAL A 265 -28.85 4.20 3.58
C VAL A 265 -29.91 3.25 3.06
N ASN A 266 -29.97 2.04 3.63
CA ASN A 266 -30.91 0.99 3.23
C ASN A 266 -32.32 1.16 3.81
N ARG A 267 -32.54 2.20 4.62
CA ARG A 267 -33.80 2.50 5.30
C ARG A 267 -34.00 4.01 5.36
N THR A 268 -35.23 4.46 5.13
CA THR A 268 -35.60 5.86 5.30
C THR A 268 -35.40 6.30 6.75
N ILE A 269 -34.61 7.34 6.95
CA ILE A 269 -34.47 8.03 8.25
C ILE A 269 -35.37 9.26 8.22
N GLU A 270 -36.33 9.39 9.14
CA GLU A 270 -37.21 10.57 9.20
C GLU A 270 -36.42 11.86 9.47
N GLN A 271 -36.80 12.98 8.84
CA GLN A 271 -36.10 14.28 8.99
C GLN A 271 -36.12 14.82 10.44
N THR A 272 -37.07 14.34 11.25
CA THR A 272 -37.22 14.64 12.68
C THR A 272 -36.27 13.84 13.57
N ALA A 273 -35.68 12.75 13.06
CA ALA A 273 -34.71 11.94 13.80
C ALA A 273 -33.37 12.68 13.94
N LYS A 274 -32.57 12.25 14.92
CA LYS A 274 -31.19 12.73 15.09
C LYS A 274 -30.21 11.59 14.86
N ILE A 275 -29.06 11.92 14.28
CA ILE A 275 -27.93 11.02 14.22
C ILE A 275 -27.27 10.96 15.60
N LEU A 276 -27.18 9.76 16.15
CA LEU A 276 -26.58 9.48 17.45
C LEU A 276 -25.09 9.10 17.28
N SER A 277 -24.80 8.28 16.28
CA SER A 277 -23.44 7.92 15.90
C SER A 277 -23.39 7.38 14.48
N VAL A 278 -22.23 7.54 13.84
CA VAL A 278 -21.93 6.89 12.56
C VAL A 278 -20.63 6.11 12.74
N VAL A 279 -20.61 4.88 12.26
CA VAL A 279 -19.44 4.00 12.29
C VAL A 279 -19.15 3.55 10.87
N THR A 280 -17.93 3.80 10.41
CA THR A 280 -17.40 3.21 9.19
C THR A 280 -16.84 1.83 9.52
N ILE A 281 -17.25 0.81 8.76
CA ILE A 281 -16.83 -0.58 8.88
C ILE A 281 -16.02 -0.96 7.64
N GLY A 282 -14.86 -1.60 7.85
CA GLY A 282 -13.87 -1.91 6.83
C GLY A 282 -12.65 -0.99 6.89
N LYS A 283 -11.49 -1.51 6.46
CA LYS A 283 -10.25 -0.73 6.39
C LYS A 283 -10.33 0.32 5.27
N ASP A 284 -9.71 1.48 5.51
CA ASP A 284 -9.60 2.55 4.52
C ASP A 284 -8.88 2.07 3.25
N ASP A 285 -9.48 2.36 2.09
CA ASP A 285 -8.82 2.19 0.80
C ASP A 285 -7.46 2.92 0.75
N PRO A 286 -6.50 2.43 -0.07
CA PRO A 286 -5.23 3.12 -0.24
C PRO A 286 -5.41 4.56 -0.73
N THR A 287 -4.75 5.49 -0.05
CA THR A 287 -4.62 6.89 -0.46
C THR A 287 -3.86 7.00 -1.79
N ALA A 288 -4.01 8.11 -2.52
CA ALA A 288 -3.29 8.33 -3.77
C ALA A 288 -1.76 8.14 -3.62
N ALA A 289 -1.16 8.62 -2.53
CA ALA A 289 0.26 8.43 -2.25
C ALA A 289 0.63 6.96 -1.99
N GLU A 290 -0.23 6.21 -1.28
CA GLU A 290 -0.04 4.77 -1.12
C GLU A 290 -0.15 4.03 -2.47
N LYS A 291 -1.08 4.46 -3.33
CA LYS A 291 -1.25 3.90 -4.68
C LYS A 291 -0.01 4.14 -5.54
N GLU A 292 0.47 5.38 -5.55
CA GLU A 292 1.61 5.82 -6.34
C GLU A 292 2.91 5.13 -5.90
N ARG A 293 3.13 5.01 -4.59
CA ARG A 293 4.28 4.26 -4.05
C ARG A 293 4.30 2.81 -4.57
N GLU A 294 3.17 2.11 -4.55
CA GLU A 294 3.11 0.73 -5.07
C GLU A 294 3.39 0.67 -6.57
N ASN A 295 2.94 1.67 -7.34
CA ASN A 295 3.22 1.77 -8.78
C ASN A 295 4.71 2.03 -9.04
N ILE A 296 5.33 2.95 -8.32
CA ILE A 296 6.78 3.24 -8.40
C ILE A 296 7.57 1.98 -8.07
N VAL A 297 7.25 1.31 -6.95
CA VAL A 297 7.92 0.06 -6.55
C VAL A 297 7.81 -1.00 -7.64
N LEU A 298 6.61 -1.20 -8.21
CA LEU A 298 6.44 -2.15 -9.31
C LEU A 298 7.27 -1.73 -10.53
N ALA A 299 7.26 -0.45 -10.92
CA ALA A 299 7.98 0.04 -12.08
C ALA A 299 9.50 -0.16 -11.94
N VAL A 300 10.05 0.10 -10.75
CA VAL A 300 11.47 -0.16 -10.45
C VAL A 300 11.76 -1.66 -10.54
N LEU A 301 10.92 -2.50 -9.95
CA LEU A 301 11.08 -3.97 -10.00
C LEU A 301 10.99 -4.54 -11.43
N GLN A 302 10.24 -3.87 -12.30
CA GLN A 302 10.12 -4.18 -13.73
C GLN A 302 11.22 -3.55 -14.58
N GLY A 303 12.16 -2.80 -14.02
CA GLY A 303 13.19 -2.09 -14.78
C GLY A 303 12.66 -0.95 -15.66
N LYS A 304 11.43 -0.49 -15.41
CA LYS A 304 10.79 0.62 -16.16
C LYS A 304 11.14 1.99 -15.59
N MET A 305 11.76 2.03 -14.41
CA MET A 305 12.08 3.27 -13.72
C MET A 305 13.37 3.12 -12.91
N SER A 306 14.29 4.06 -13.08
CA SER A 306 15.50 4.17 -12.27
C SER A 306 15.29 5.13 -11.09
N PHE A 307 14.47 4.74 -10.11
CA PHE A 307 14.13 5.60 -8.97
C PHE A 307 15.37 6.05 -8.19
N PHE A 308 16.31 5.14 -7.92
CA PHE A 308 17.52 5.43 -7.15
C PHE A 308 18.59 6.18 -7.94
N GLU A 309 18.43 6.39 -9.25
CA GLU A 309 19.29 7.27 -10.05
C GLU A 309 18.83 8.74 -9.96
N GLN A 310 17.64 8.99 -9.41
CA GLN A 310 17.15 10.36 -9.21
C GLN A 310 17.97 11.06 -8.12
N HIS A 311 18.38 12.30 -8.38
CA HIS A 311 19.20 13.10 -7.46
C HIS A 311 18.66 13.12 -6.02
N LEU A 312 17.35 13.32 -5.85
CA LEU A 312 16.73 13.35 -4.53
C LEU A 312 16.76 11.97 -3.85
N ALA A 313 16.55 10.89 -4.60
CA ALA A 313 16.61 9.53 -4.07
C ALA A 313 18.04 9.15 -3.67
N GLN A 314 19.04 9.52 -4.47
CA GLN A 314 20.45 9.34 -4.14
C GLN A 314 20.81 10.06 -2.83
N LYS A 315 20.33 11.29 -2.64
CA LYS A 315 20.53 12.04 -1.39
C LYS A 315 19.83 11.41 -0.19
N LEU A 316 18.64 10.84 -0.37
CA LEU A 316 17.85 10.28 0.71
C LEU A 316 18.29 8.86 1.12
N PHE A 317 18.74 8.05 0.16
CA PHE A 317 18.90 6.60 0.33
C PHE A 317 20.29 6.09 -0.07
N GLY A 318 21.04 6.86 -0.86
CA GLY A 318 22.37 6.51 -1.33
C GLY A 318 23.45 6.70 -0.27
N SER A 319 24.58 6.05 -0.50
CA SER A 319 25.76 6.12 0.37
C SER A 319 26.58 7.37 0.04
N SER A 320 26.14 8.53 0.52
CA SER A 320 26.81 9.86 0.45
C SER A 320 27.18 10.37 -0.96
N PRO A 321 26.74 11.57 -1.37
CA PRO A 321 27.22 12.15 -2.63
C PRO A 321 28.72 12.45 -2.56
N VAL A 322 29.42 12.16 -3.66
CA VAL A 322 30.70 12.82 -3.96
C VAL A 322 30.43 14.31 -4.02
N GLU A 323 31.15 15.09 -3.21
CA GLU A 323 30.97 16.53 -3.09
C GLU A 323 31.19 17.22 -4.43
N PRO A 324 30.17 17.89 -5.01
CA PRO A 324 30.43 18.82 -6.09
C PRO A 324 30.97 20.10 -5.47
N ALA A 325 32.03 20.65 -6.07
CA ALA A 325 32.57 21.93 -5.67
C ALA A 325 31.57 23.03 -6.00
N TYR A 326 30.80 23.46 -4.99
CA TYR A 326 29.88 24.59 -5.13
C TYR A 326 30.47 25.87 -4.54
N THR A 327 30.33 26.96 -5.27
CA THR A 327 30.73 28.30 -4.84
C THR A 327 29.72 28.88 -3.87
N SER A 328 30.14 29.13 -2.63
CA SER A 328 29.32 29.72 -1.56
C SER A 328 28.73 31.08 -1.96
N ARG A 329 27.40 31.14 -2.13
CA ARG A 329 26.65 32.39 -2.25
C ARG A 329 26.24 32.91 -0.87
N THR A 330 27.22 33.31 -0.06
CA THR A 330 26.95 33.95 1.23
C THR A 330 26.71 35.44 1.06
N SER A 331 25.46 35.87 0.85
CA SER A 331 25.10 37.27 1.11
C SER A 331 24.76 37.45 2.60
N LYS A 332 25.32 38.47 3.24
CA LYS A 332 25.01 38.85 4.64
C LYS A 332 23.67 39.59 4.77
N GLU A 333 22.88 39.66 3.72
CA GLU A 333 21.70 40.49 3.67
C GLU A 333 20.57 39.91 4.53
N SER A 334 19.78 40.83 5.09
CA SER A 334 18.55 40.51 5.80
C SER A 334 17.48 40.11 4.79
N ILE A 335 16.90 38.92 4.96
CA ILE A 335 15.84 38.40 4.10
C ILE A 335 14.51 39.07 4.48
N TYR A 336 13.82 39.61 3.48
CA TYR A 336 12.51 40.24 3.62
C TYR A 336 11.46 39.47 2.83
N LEU A 337 10.27 39.31 3.41
CA LEU A 337 9.10 38.82 2.70
C LEU A 337 7.99 39.86 2.83
N SER A 338 7.53 40.40 1.69
CA SER A 338 6.45 41.40 1.64
C SER A 338 6.71 42.61 2.56
N GLY A 339 7.95 43.12 2.57
CA GLY A 339 8.36 44.25 3.41
C GLY A 339 8.59 43.92 4.89
N ARG A 340 8.35 42.68 5.33
CA ARG A 340 8.61 42.23 6.71
C ARG A 340 9.94 41.50 6.79
N ARG A 341 10.79 41.93 7.73
CA ARG A 341 12.05 41.24 8.07
C ARG A 341 11.74 39.90 8.76
N LEU A 342 12.36 38.83 8.29
CA LEU A 342 12.30 37.53 8.96
C LEU A 342 13.05 37.57 10.30
N ASN A 343 12.58 36.79 11.28
CA ASN A 343 13.33 36.62 12.52
C ASN A 343 14.55 35.71 12.29
N GLU A 344 15.50 35.71 13.23
CA GLU A 344 16.78 35.00 13.08
C GLU A 344 16.63 33.50 12.77
N SER A 345 15.68 32.83 13.43
CA SER A 345 15.42 31.40 13.20
C SER A 345 14.88 31.13 11.79
N GLN A 346 13.99 31.99 11.29
CA GLN A 346 13.44 31.93 9.94
C GLN A 346 14.51 32.25 8.89
N THR A 347 15.30 33.30 9.12
CA THR A 347 16.44 33.68 8.26
C THR A 347 17.46 32.54 8.17
N THR A 348 17.78 31.89 9.29
CA THR A 348 18.69 30.74 9.31
C THR A 348 18.14 29.59 8.50
N ALA A 349 16.84 29.30 8.64
CA ALA A 349 16.19 28.25 7.86
C ALA A 349 16.23 28.57 6.36
N VAL A 350 15.87 29.77 5.93
CA VAL A 350 15.92 30.18 4.50
C VAL A 350 17.36 30.11 3.98
N ARG A 351 18.34 30.60 4.74
CA ARG A 351 19.76 30.53 4.34
C ARG A 351 20.24 29.09 4.13
N ARG A 352 19.83 28.15 4.99
CA ARG A 352 20.13 26.73 4.77
C ARG A 352 19.42 26.19 3.53
N ILE A 353 18.19 26.64 3.23
CA ILE A 353 17.46 26.20 2.02
C ILE A 353 18.19 26.65 0.75
N LEU A 354 18.73 27.88 0.77
CA LEU A 354 19.48 28.48 -0.32
C LEU A 354 20.98 28.11 -0.33
N SER A 355 21.44 27.35 0.68
CA SER A 355 22.84 27.02 0.85
C SER A 355 23.24 25.94 -0.14
N ASP A 356 24.32 26.20 -0.88
CA ASP A 356 24.95 25.19 -1.74
C ASP A 356 25.86 24.23 -0.95
N SER A 357 25.91 24.35 0.38
CA SER A 357 26.70 23.47 1.23
C SER A 357 26.22 22.03 1.15
N SER A 358 27.16 21.07 1.06
CA SER A 358 26.87 19.64 1.12
C SER A 358 26.05 19.25 2.36
N ARG A 359 26.30 19.92 3.50
CA ARG A 359 25.59 19.69 4.77
C ARG A 359 24.16 20.21 4.80
N ASP A 360 23.82 21.12 3.89
CA ASP A 360 22.50 21.73 3.79
C ASP A 360 21.67 21.14 2.63
N GLN A 361 22.17 20.10 1.96
CA GLN A 361 21.45 19.45 0.85
C GLN A 361 20.18 18.71 1.30
N LEU A 362 20.13 18.25 2.55
CA LEU A 362 18.95 17.68 3.19
C LEU A 362 19.00 17.97 4.69
N PHE A 363 18.05 18.74 5.19
CA PHE A 363 17.95 19.06 6.61
C PHE A 363 16.49 19.24 7.01
N LEU A 364 16.25 19.15 8.31
CA LEU A 364 14.92 19.31 8.89
C LEU A 364 14.75 20.73 9.45
N VAL A 365 13.75 21.46 8.94
CA VAL A 365 13.28 22.70 9.58
C VAL A 365 12.11 22.36 10.49
N GLN A 366 12.33 22.47 11.80
CA GLN A 366 11.30 22.26 12.80
C GLN A 366 10.84 23.59 13.40
N GLY A 367 9.54 23.83 13.40
CA GLY A 367 8.94 25.03 13.98
C GLY A 367 7.65 24.70 14.75
N PRO A 368 7.51 25.13 16.02
CA PRO A 368 6.27 25.03 16.78
C PRO A 368 5.04 25.62 16.04
N PRO A 369 3.81 25.33 16.50
CA PRO A 369 2.62 26.02 15.98
C PRO A 369 2.77 27.54 16.06
N GLY A 370 2.39 28.26 15.01
CA GLY A 370 2.46 29.73 14.96
C GLY A 370 3.81 30.36 14.59
N THR A 371 4.90 29.59 14.43
CA THR A 371 6.24 30.16 14.15
C THR A 371 6.50 30.59 12.70
N GLY A 372 5.46 30.67 11.86
CA GLY A 372 5.60 31.14 10.48
C GLY A 372 6.33 30.18 9.55
N LYS A 373 6.11 28.86 9.67
CA LYS A 373 6.67 27.86 8.72
C LYS A 373 6.33 28.20 7.25
N THR A 374 5.10 28.62 6.99
CA THR A 374 4.66 29.07 5.67
C THR A 374 5.44 30.31 5.20
N THR A 375 5.80 31.20 6.13
CA THR A 375 6.64 32.38 5.85
C THR A 375 8.04 31.96 5.41
N VAL A 376 8.66 30.96 6.06
CA VAL A 376 9.96 30.42 5.65
C VAL A 376 9.90 29.82 4.24
N ILE A 377 8.87 29.03 3.95
CA ILE A 377 8.67 28.44 2.61
C ILE A 377 8.53 29.54 1.56
N ALA A 378 7.64 30.50 1.78
CA ALA A 378 7.38 31.59 0.84
C ALA A 378 8.64 32.45 0.60
N ALA A 379 9.36 32.82 1.66
CA ALA A 379 10.61 33.56 1.52
C ALA A 379 11.66 32.77 0.73
N SER A 380 11.78 31.47 0.97
CA SER A 380 12.73 30.63 0.21
C SER A 380 12.38 30.58 -1.28
N VAL A 381 11.09 30.49 -1.63
CA VAL A 381 10.64 30.51 -3.03
C VAL A 381 10.92 31.85 -3.69
N VAL A 382 10.68 32.97 -3.00
CA VAL A 382 10.97 34.31 -3.51
C VAL A 382 12.46 34.51 -3.75
N GLU A 383 13.32 34.03 -2.84
CA GLU A 383 14.78 34.15 -2.97
C GLU A 383 15.39 33.16 -3.99
N LEU A 384 14.65 32.10 -4.37
CA LEU A 384 15.04 31.15 -5.42
C LEU A 384 14.67 31.62 -6.84
N MET A 385 13.71 32.54 -6.97
CA MET A 385 13.31 33.18 -8.24
C MET A 385 14.23 34.36 -8.55
#